data_AF-A0A967WRC9-F1
#
_entry.id   AF-A0A967WRC9-F1
#
_cell.length_a   1.000
_cell.length_b   1.000
_cell.length_c   1.000
_cell.angle_alpha   90.00
_cell.angle_beta   90.00
_cell.angle_gamma   90.00
#
_symmetry.space_group_name_H-M   'P 1'
#
loop_
_entity.id
_entity.type
_entity.pdbx_description
1 polymer ?
#
loop_
_entity_poly.entity_id
_entity_poly.type
_entity_poly.pdbx_seq_one_letter_code
_entity_poly.pdbx_strand_id
1 'polypeptide(L)'
;MSMEENKRLVQIAVEEAGEKPVIAGTGSAGTKQATELARNAQEVGAQACLIVCPYFFHPSDKGVFQHYYSIAKALPEMPIILYNIPQVVDAYLPRRVVEDLADIPNIVGLKD
;
A
#
# COMPACT_ATOMS: atom_id res chain seq x y z
N MET A 1 -4.46 6.62 -14.65
CA MET A 1 -5.67 5.84 -14.40
C MET A 1 -6.53 6.60 -13.41
N SER A 2 -7.83 6.71 -13.67
CA SER A 2 -8.79 7.24 -12.71
C SER A 2 -8.99 6.26 -11.55
N MET A 3 -9.65 6.72 -10.48
CA MET A 3 -9.99 5.87 -9.34
C MET A 3 -10.93 4.72 -9.77
N GLU A 4 -11.87 5.00 -10.68
CA GLU A 4 -12.79 4.00 -11.21
C GLU A 4 -12.08 2.98 -12.09
N GLU A 5 -11.17 3.42 -12.97
CA GLU A 5 -10.37 2.51 -13.81
C GLU A 5 -9.51 1.59 -12.93
N ASN A 6 -8.89 2.13 -11.88
CA ASN A 6 -8.07 1.33 -10.97
C ASN A 6 -8.93 0.28 -10.23
N LYS A 7 -10.08 0.69 -9.68
CA LYS A 7 -11.02 -0.24 -9.02
C LYS A 7 -11.47 -1.33 -9.99
N ARG A 8 -11.84 -0.97 -11.22
CA ARG A 8 -12.29 -1.93 -12.23
C ARG A 8 -11.18 -2.90 -12.63
N LEU A 9 -9.94 -2.43 -12.74
CA LEU A 9 -8.78 -3.28 -13.02
C LEU A 9 -8.55 -4.31 -11.92
N VAL A 10 -8.59 -3.89 -10.65
CA VAL A 10 -8.41 -4.81 -9.52
C VAL A 10 -9.57 -5.80 -9.45
N GLN A 11 -10.81 -5.35 -9.68
CA GLN A 11 -11.99 -6.21 -9.73
C GLN A 11 -11.81 -7.33 -10.77
N ILE A 12 -11.45 -6.99 -12.00
CA ILE A 12 -11.23 -7.97 -13.07
C ILE A 12 -10.11 -8.94 -12.67
N ALA A 13 -9.02 -8.44 -12.08
CA ALA A 13 -7.93 -9.30 -11.62
C ALA A 13 -8.38 -10.31 -10.55
N VAL A 14 -9.22 -9.88 -9.59
CA VAL A 14 -9.79 -10.76 -8.56
C VAL A 14 -10.74 -11.79 -9.17
N GLU A 15 -11.62 -11.38 -10.08
CA GLU A 15 -12.58 -12.25 -10.76
C GLU A 15 -11.87 -13.36 -11.59
N GLU A 16 -10.76 -13.02 -12.24
CA GLU A 16 -10.03 -13.93 -13.13
C GLU A 16 -8.92 -14.74 -12.43
N ALA A 17 -8.51 -14.37 -11.21
CA ALA A 17 -7.40 -15.03 -10.52
C ALA A 17 -7.70 -16.46 -10.03
N GLY A 18 -8.98 -16.86 -10.00
CA GLY A 18 -9.42 -18.13 -9.43
C GLY A 18 -9.07 -18.22 -7.95
N GLU A 19 -8.32 -19.25 -7.54
CA GLU A 19 -7.90 -19.47 -6.15
C GLU A 19 -6.62 -18.72 -5.76
N LYS A 20 -5.97 -18.02 -6.70
CA LYS A 20 -4.70 -17.33 -6.43
C LYS A 20 -4.96 -15.99 -5.72
N PRO A 21 -4.16 -15.63 -4.71
CA PRO A 21 -4.30 -14.33 -4.05
C PRO A 21 -3.87 -13.20 -4.99
N VAL A 22 -4.64 -12.10 -4.97
CA VAL A 22 -4.36 -10.86 -5.67
C VAL A 22 -3.84 -9.82 -4.69
N ILE A 23 -2.65 -9.30 -4.97
CA ILE A 23 -2.05 -8.18 -4.23
C ILE A 23 -2.23 -6.93 -5.09
N ALA A 24 -3.07 -6.00 -4.65
CA ALA A 24 -3.36 -4.78 -5.39
C ALA A 24 -2.28 -3.71 -5.16
N GLY A 25 -1.77 -3.11 -6.22
CA GLY A 25 -0.89 -1.94 -6.12
C GLY A 25 -1.71 -0.69 -5.82
N THR A 26 -1.66 -0.20 -4.58
CA THR A 26 -2.50 0.91 -4.09
C THR A 26 -1.66 2.10 -3.60
N GLY A 27 -0.40 2.14 -3.98
CA GLY A 27 0.49 3.26 -3.72
C GLY A 27 0.10 4.53 -4.50
N SER A 28 0.28 5.68 -3.88
CA SER A 28 0.09 7.01 -4.48
C SER A 28 1.04 8.00 -3.82
N ALA A 29 1.28 9.14 -4.47
CA ALA A 29 2.04 10.28 -3.93
C ALA A 29 1.51 10.79 -2.57
N GLY A 30 0.22 10.56 -2.27
CA GLY A 30 -0.42 11.07 -1.06
C GLY A 30 -1.14 9.99 -0.26
N THR A 31 -1.08 10.12 1.07
CA THR A 31 -1.70 9.18 2.02
C THR A 31 -3.20 9.01 1.78
N LYS A 32 -3.94 10.11 1.58
CA LYS A 32 -5.40 10.06 1.39
C LYS A 32 -5.78 9.24 0.15
N GLN A 33 -5.11 9.49 -0.97
CA GLN A 33 -5.37 8.79 -2.22
C GLN A 33 -4.94 7.31 -2.12
N ALA A 34 -3.81 7.01 -1.49
CA ALA A 34 -3.39 5.64 -1.24
C ALA A 34 -4.41 4.87 -0.36
N THR A 35 -4.95 5.53 0.67
CA THR A 35 -6.04 4.96 1.50
C THR A 35 -7.30 4.69 0.69
N GLU A 36 -7.70 5.59 -0.21
CA GLU A 36 -8.89 5.40 -1.04
C GLU A 36 -8.70 4.26 -2.06
N LEU A 37 -7.53 4.16 -2.68
CA LEU A 37 -7.16 3.04 -3.55
C LEU A 37 -7.19 1.72 -2.78
N ALA A 38 -6.62 1.69 -1.57
CA ALA A 38 -6.62 0.50 -0.72
C ALA A 38 -8.03 0.09 -0.26
N ARG A 39 -8.91 1.06 0.01
CA ARG A 39 -10.33 0.79 0.29
C ARG A 39 -11.03 0.18 -0.92
N ASN A 40 -10.84 0.75 -2.11
CA ASN A 40 -11.40 0.20 -3.33
C ASN A 40 -10.89 -1.22 -3.60
N ALA A 41 -9.61 -1.50 -3.37
CA ALA A 41 -9.03 -2.83 -3.48
C ALA A 41 -9.66 -3.83 -2.49
N GLN A 42 -9.89 -3.40 -1.24
CA GLN A 42 -10.60 -4.21 -0.24
C GLN A 42 -12.03 -4.53 -0.68
N GLU A 43 -12.76 -3.53 -1.15
CA GLU A 43 -14.16 -3.67 -1.57
C GLU A 43 -14.34 -4.68 -2.72
N VAL A 44 -13.36 -4.77 -3.61
CA VAL A 44 -13.40 -5.71 -4.75
C VAL A 44 -12.74 -7.06 -4.44
N GLY A 45 -12.31 -7.29 -3.19
CA GLY A 45 -11.84 -8.60 -2.72
C GLY A 45 -10.34 -8.89 -2.91
N ALA A 46 -9.50 -7.87 -3.09
CA ALA A 46 -8.05 -8.08 -3.06
C ALA A 46 -7.60 -8.56 -1.67
N GLN A 47 -6.62 -9.47 -1.62
CA GLN A 47 -6.17 -10.10 -0.38
C GLN A 47 -5.05 -9.33 0.33
N ALA A 48 -4.38 -8.41 -0.38
CA ALA A 48 -3.40 -7.51 0.22
C ALA A 48 -3.21 -6.25 -0.64
N CYS A 49 -2.63 -5.22 -0.04
CA CYS A 49 -2.23 -3.99 -0.71
C CYS A 49 -0.70 -3.83 -0.72
N LEU A 50 -0.13 -3.46 -1.87
CA LEU A 50 1.27 -3.12 -2.03
C LEU A 50 1.42 -1.59 -2.12
N ILE A 51 2.13 -0.99 -1.16
CA ILE A 51 2.15 0.47 -0.97
C ILE A 51 3.59 1.01 -1.02
N VAL A 52 3.84 1.90 -1.97
CA VAL A 52 5.14 2.58 -2.13
C VAL A 52 5.35 3.67 -1.09
N CYS A 53 6.62 4.01 -0.86
CA CYS A 53 6.98 5.16 -0.06
C CYS A 53 6.41 6.46 -0.68
N PRO A 54 5.93 7.43 0.11
CA PRO A 54 5.55 8.74 -0.41
C PRO A 54 6.74 9.41 -1.12
N TYR A 55 6.54 9.77 -2.39
CA TYR A 55 7.64 10.05 -3.33
C TYR A 55 7.68 11.48 -3.86
N PHE A 56 6.59 12.24 -3.76
CA PHE A 56 6.59 13.61 -4.29
C PHE A 56 7.31 14.61 -3.36
N PHE A 57 7.10 14.49 -2.05
CA PHE A 57 7.59 15.48 -1.07
C PHE A 57 8.71 14.99 -0.15
N HIS A 58 9.38 13.87 -0.45
CA HIS A 58 10.48 13.30 0.35
C HIS A 58 10.36 13.56 1.86
N PRO A 59 9.31 13.03 2.51
CA PRO A 59 9.05 13.35 3.90
C PRO A 59 10.14 12.78 4.82
N SER A 60 10.27 13.37 6.01
CA SER A 60 11.06 12.77 7.10
C SER A 60 10.62 11.34 7.38
N ASP A 61 11.47 10.55 8.03
CA ASP A 61 11.15 9.20 8.51
C ASP A 61 9.84 9.13 9.30
N LYS A 62 9.59 10.12 10.16
CA LYS A 62 8.32 10.23 10.90
C LYS A 62 7.14 10.38 9.94
N GLY A 63 7.30 11.15 8.86
CA GLY A 63 6.29 11.31 7.82
C GLY A 63 6.06 10.01 7.03
N VAL A 64 7.12 9.28 6.70
CA VAL A 64 7.03 7.94 6.08
C VAL A 64 6.29 6.97 6.99
N PHE A 65 6.66 6.90 8.28
CA PHE A 65 5.94 6.09 9.26
C PHE A 65 4.45 6.46 9.32
N GLN A 66 4.13 7.76 9.44
CA GLN A 66 2.74 8.22 9.53
C GLN A 66 1.94 7.92 8.27
N HIS A 67 2.56 7.92 7.09
CA HIS A 67 1.91 7.50 5.85
C HIS A 67 1.40 6.06 5.95
N TYR A 68 2.28 5.12 6.26
CA TYR A 68 1.91 3.70 6.39
C TYR A 68 0.98 3.45 7.57
N TYR A 69 1.29 3.99 8.75
CA TYR A 69 0.46 3.84 9.95
C TYR A 69 -0.96 4.36 9.73
N SER A 70 -1.14 5.50 9.07
CA SER A 70 -2.48 6.04 8.79
C SER A 70 -3.29 5.13 7.86
N ILE A 71 -2.66 4.55 6.85
CA ILE A 71 -3.32 3.62 5.92
C ILE A 71 -3.67 2.31 6.63
N ALA A 72 -2.72 1.74 7.36
CA ALA A 72 -2.89 0.52 8.13
C ALA A 72 -4.02 0.65 9.17
N LYS A 73 -4.06 1.77 9.89
CA LYS A 73 -5.12 2.08 10.86
C LYS A 73 -6.49 2.28 10.20
N ALA A 74 -6.53 2.82 8.99
CA ALA A 74 -7.79 3.04 8.27
C ALA A 74 -8.42 1.74 7.72
N LEU A 75 -7.62 0.69 7.56
CA LEU A 75 -8.00 -0.59 6.98
C LEU A 75 -7.42 -1.76 7.81
N PRO A 76 -7.87 -1.94 9.07
CA PRO A 76 -7.24 -2.88 10.01
C PRO A 76 -7.26 -4.34 9.54
N GLU A 77 -8.25 -4.73 8.74
CA GLU A 77 -8.38 -6.09 8.20
C GLU A 77 -7.62 -6.30 6.87
N MET A 78 -7.03 -5.26 6.30
CA MET A 78 -6.31 -5.35 5.01
C MET A 78 -4.82 -5.59 5.26
N PRO A 79 -4.26 -6.74 4.83
CA PRO A 79 -2.81 -6.94 4.83
C PRO A 79 -2.10 -5.93 3.93
N ILE A 80 -1.07 -5.27 4.46
CA ILE A 80 -0.26 -4.27 3.77
C ILE A 80 1.16 -4.81 3.63
N ILE A 81 1.67 -4.72 2.41
CA ILE A 81 3.05 -4.99 2.06
C ILE A 81 3.71 -3.66 1.73
N LEU A 82 4.77 -3.34 2.46
CA LEU A 82 5.60 -2.17 2.20
C LEU A 82 6.35 -2.40 0.89
N TYR A 83 6.42 -1.40 0.01
CA TYR A 83 7.17 -1.49 -1.23
C TYR A 83 8.33 -0.50 -1.24
N ASN A 84 9.54 -1.01 -1.02
CA ASN A 84 10.78 -0.26 -1.17
C ASN A 84 11.26 -0.41 -2.62
N ILE A 85 11.24 0.69 -3.38
CA ILE A 85 11.66 0.69 -4.79
C ILE A 85 12.40 2.01 -5.13
N PRO A 86 13.51 2.31 -4.42
CA PRO A 86 14.17 3.60 -4.50
C PRO A 86 14.57 4.01 -5.93
N GLN A 87 14.85 3.03 -6.80
CA GLN A 87 15.17 3.25 -8.21
C GLN A 87 14.03 3.85 -9.04
N VAL A 88 12.78 3.80 -8.57
CA VAL A 88 11.62 4.42 -9.25
C VAL A 88 11.11 5.65 -8.50
N VAL A 89 11.12 5.61 -7.16
CA VAL A 89 10.48 6.64 -6.34
C VAL A 89 11.43 7.68 -5.75
N ASP A 90 12.75 7.52 -5.94
CA ASP A 90 13.80 8.39 -5.37
C ASP A 90 13.70 8.56 -3.83
N ALA A 91 13.01 7.62 -3.18
CA ALA A 91 12.77 7.60 -1.76
C ALA A 91 13.10 6.21 -1.21
N TYR A 92 13.98 6.18 -0.22
CA TYR A 92 14.37 4.96 0.46
C TYR A 92 13.50 4.75 1.70
N LEU A 93 12.98 3.53 1.90
CA LEU A 93 12.28 3.15 3.12
C LEU A 93 13.31 2.75 4.20
N PRO A 94 13.55 3.57 5.23
CA PRO A 94 14.64 3.33 6.18
C PRO A 94 14.35 2.11 7.06
N ARG A 95 15.37 1.28 7.29
CA ARG A 95 15.26 0.07 8.14
C ARG A 95 14.59 0.33 9.49
N ARG A 96 14.95 1.42 10.18
CA ARG A 96 14.34 1.82 11.46
C ARG A 96 12.83 2.05 11.36
N VAL A 97 12.36 2.61 10.25
CA VAL A 97 10.93 2.83 10.00
C VAL A 97 10.24 1.48 9.75
N VAL A 98 10.90 0.55 9.04
CA VAL A 98 10.37 -0.80 8.85
C VAL A 98 10.25 -1.54 10.17
N GLU A 99 11.25 -1.44 11.05
CA GLU A 99 11.23 -2.04 12.39
C GLU A 99 10.04 -1.51 13.22
N ASP A 100 9.82 -0.20 13.23
CA ASP A 100 8.66 0.41 13.91
C ASP A 100 7.31 0.00 13.28
N LEU A 101 7.27 -0.17 11.96
CA LEU A 101 6.06 -0.58 11.24
C LEU A 101 5.74 -2.08 11.42
N ALA A 102 6.73 -2.92 11.72
CA ALA A 102 6.54 -4.35 11.93
C ALA A 102 5.69 -4.68 13.16
N ASP A 103 5.59 -3.75 14.12
CA ASP A 103 4.70 -3.88 15.29
C ASP A 103 3.21 -3.65 14.95
N ILE A 104 2.90 -3.21 13.72
CA ILE A 104 1.52 -2.97 13.29
C ILE A 104 0.92 -4.28 12.75
N PRO A 105 -0.19 -4.80 13.32
CA PRO A 105 -0.65 -6.17 13.04
C PRO A 105 -0.93 -6.51 11.58
N ASN A 106 -1.39 -5.53 10.80
CA ASN A 106 -1.73 -5.73 9.39
C ASN A 106 -0.61 -5.31 8.43
N ILE A 107 0.59 -4.97 8.91
CA ILE A 107 1.78 -4.86 8.07
C ILE A 107 2.48 -6.21 8.07
N VAL A 108 2.37 -6.91 6.93
CA VAL A 108 2.70 -8.36 6.86
C VAL A 108 3.94 -8.66 6.04
N GLY A 109 4.56 -7.66 5.42
CA GLY A 109 5.76 -7.88 4.63
C GLY A 109 6.37 -6.62 4.02
N LEU A 110 7.53 -6.84 3.43
CA LEU A 110 8.31 -5.85 2.67
C LEU A 110 8.69 -6.49 1.33
N LYS A 111 8.43 -5.76 0.24
CA LYS A 111 9.00 -6.03 -1.08
C LYS A 111 10.13 -5.03 -1.29
N ASP A 112 11.34 -5.55 -1.49
CA ASP A 112 12.61 -4.80 -1.62
C ASP A 112 13.23 -5.03 -3.00
#